data_AF-A0A7C9HEX2-F1
#
_entry.id   AF-A0A7C9HEX2-F1
#
_cell.length_a   1.000
_cell.length_b   1.000
_cell.length_c   1.000
_cell.angle_alpha   90.00
_cell.angle_beta   90.00
_cell.angle_gamma   90.00
#
_symmetry.space_group_name_H-M   'P 1'
#
loop_
_entity.id
_entity.type
_entity.pdbx_description
1 polymer ?
#
loop_
_entity_poly.entity_id
_entity_poly.type
_entity_poly.pdbx_seq_one_letter_code
_entity_poly.pdbx_strand_id
1 'polypeptide(L)'
;MTTFLDEIKRRLQVWHEQRAERIEAKRQARLDAEAREAVQVMEFNGELYVCVHGIPLFGECDLSDDLTEAVASGRKAYKDWKEEKLWERTGTTLDFIRC
;
A
#
# COMPACT_ATOMS: atom_id res chain seq x y z
N MET A 1 44.61 -19.02 24.75
CA MET A 1 44.68 -17.61 25.21
C MET A 1 44.12 -16.74 24.10
N THR A 2 42.86 -16.30 24.22
CA THR A 2 42.31 -15.30 23.30
C THR A 2 42.99 -13.97 23.60
N THR A 3 43.58 -13.36 22.58
CA THR A 3 44.25 -12.07 22.75
C THR A 3 43.21 -10.97 22.87
N PHE A 4 43.61 -9.84 23.48
CA PHE A 4 42.79 -8.63 23.55
C PHE A 4 42.23 -8.21 22.17
N LEU A 5 42.99 -8.47 21.10
CA LEU A 5 42.56 -8.24 19.72
C LEU A 5 41.44 -9.19 19.25
N ASP A 6 41.43 -10.44 19.70
CA ASP A 6 40.37 -11.40 19.37
C ASP A 6 39.03 -11.02 20.00
N GLU A 7 39.07 -10.46 21.21
CA GLU A 7 37.87 -10.00 21.89
C GLU A 7 37.29 -8.73 21.24
N ILE A 8 38.16 -7.80 20.85
CA ILE A 8 37.77 -6.62 20.07
C ILE A 8 37.15 -7.02 18.73
N LYS A 9 37.75 -7.98 18.03
CA LYS A 9 37.25 -8.49 16.74
C LYS A 9 35.87 -9.13 16.88
N ARG A 10 35.64 -9.95 17.92
CA ARG A 10 34.33 -10.54 18.20
C ARG A 10 33.27 -9.48 18.49
N ARG A 11 33.58 -8.47 19.31
CA ARG A 11 32.63 -7.39 19.61
C ARG A 11 32.28 -6.57 18.37
N LEU A 12 33.25 -6.33 17.48
CA LEU A 12 33.03 -5.68 16.19
C LEU A 12 32.14 -6.53 15.27
N GLN A 13 32.36 -7.84 15.19
CA GLN A 13 31.53 -8.74 14.40
C GLN A 13 30.07 -8.73 14.87
N VAL A 14 29.84 -8.90 16.18
CA VAL A 14 28.50 -8.83 16.76
C VAL A 14 27.85 -7.46 16.51
N TRP A 15 28.62 -6.38 16.62
CA TRP A 15 28.12 -5.03 16.32
C TRP A 15 27.72 -4.86 14.85
N HIS A 16 28.48 -5.42 13.90
CA HIS A 16 28.14 -5.38 12.49
C HIS A 16 26.88 -6.18 12.18
N GLU A 17 26.73 -7.37 12.77
CA GLU A 17 25.53 -8.20 12.64
C GLU A 17 24.30 -7.47 13.18
N GLN A 18 24.36 -6.95 14.41
CA GLN A 18 23.27 -6.16 15.00
C GLN A 18 22.96 -4.88 14.21
N ARG A 19 23.98 -4.26 13.62
CA ARG A 19 23.78 -3.07 12.77
C ARG A 19 23.09 -3.43 11.47
N ALA A 20 23.45 -4.56 10.85
CA ALA A 20 22.79 -5.06 9.66
C ALA A 20 21.32 -5.38 9.96
N GLU A 21 21.03 -6.11 11.03
CA GLU A 21 19.66 -6.41 11.49
C GLU A 21 18.84 -5.14 11.72
N ARG A 22 19.42 -4.11 12.36
CA ARG A 22 18.73 -2.83 12.57
C ARG A 22 18.43 -2.10 11.27
N ILE A 23 19.29 -2.21 10.26
CA ILE A 23 19.07 -1.61 8.94
C ILE A 23 17.96 -2.38 8.21
N GLU A 24 18.01 -3.72 8.25
CA GLU A 24 16.99 -4.61 7.67
C GLU A 24 15.61 -4.36 8.30
N ALA A 25 15.54 -4.32 9.63
CA ALA A 25 14.31 -4.07 10.38
C ALA A 25 13.73 -2.68 10.10
N LYS A 26 14.58 -1.64 9.98
CA LYS A 26 14.13 -0.30 9.57
C LYS A 26 13.58 -0.31 8.14
N ARG A 27 14.19 -1.07 7.23
CA ARG A 27 13.73 -1.21 5.86
C ARG A 27 12.37 -1.92 5.82
N GLN A 28 12.21 -3.02 6.54
CA GLN A 28 10.93 -3.73 6.66
C GLN A 28 9.86 -2.85 7.29
N ALA A 29 10.15 -2.14 8.38
CA ALA A 29 9.20 -1.24 9.02
C ALA A 29 8.74 -0.10 8.10
N ARG A 30 9.66 0.41 7.24
CA ARG A 30 9.30 1.40 6.22
C ARG A 30 8.38 0.81 5.15
N LEU A 31 8.67 -0.39 4.68
CA LEU A 31 7.82 -1.09 3.70
C LEU A 31 6.45 -1.44 4.28
N ASP A 32 6.38 -1.83 5.55
CA ASP A 32 5.11 -2.07 6.24
C ASP A 32 4.29 -0.78 6.37
N ALA A 33 4.93 0.35 6.67
CA ALA A 33 4.27 1.65 6.73
C ALA A 33 3.73 2.05 5.35
N GLU A 34 4.55 1.89 4.30
CA GLU A 34 4.16 2.15 2.91
C GLU A 34 3.02 1.23 2.46
N ALA A 35 3.05 -0.05 2.83
CA ALA A 35 1.99 -1.00 2.51
C ALA A 35 0.67 -0.64 3.19
N ARG A 36 0.71 -0.19 4.46
CA ARG A 36 -0.50 0.27 5.18
C ARG A 36 -1.04 1.58 4.63
N GLU A 37 -0.18 2.46 4.13
CA GLU A 37 -0.60 3.71 3.50
C GLU A 37 -1.13 3.47 2.09
N ALA A 38 -0.51 2.56 1.33
CA ALA A 38 -0.92 2.24 -0.02
C ALA A 38 -2.18 1.38 -0.03
N VAL A 39 -2.24 0.30 0.74
CA VAL A 39 -3.35 -0.66 0.74
C VAL A 39 -4.30 -0.32 1.88
N GLN A 40 -5.49 0.16 1.54
CA GLN A 40 -6.49 0.64 2.49
C GLN A 40 -7.83 -0.07 2.27
N VAL A 41 -8.68 -0.12 3.28
CA VAL A 41 -10.10 -0.44 3.10
C VAL A 41 -10.87 0.88 3.17
N MET A 42 -11.65 1.18 2.14
CA MET A 42 -12.45 2.40 2.07
C MET A 42 -13.87 2.09 1.61
N GLU A 43 -14.81 2.94 2.02
CA GLU A 43 -16.18 2.90 1.52
C GLU A 43 -16.28 3.71 0.22
N PHE A 44 -16.89 3.11 -0.81
CA PHE A 44 -17.22 3.76 -2.06
C PHE A 44 -18.66 3.40 -2.44
N ASN A 45 -19.51 4.41 -2.66
CA ASN A 45 -20.92 4.22 -3.01
C ASN A 45 -21.72 3.29 -2.05
N GLY A 46 -21.38 3.29 -0.75
CA GLY A 46 -22.07 2.49 0.27
C GLY A 46 -21.53 1.07 0.45
N GLU A 47 -20.49 0.69 -0.29
CA GLU A 47 -19.87 -0.64 -0.24
C GLU A 47 -18.39 -0.53 0.14
N LEU A 48 -17.85 -1.57 0.80
CA LEU A 48 -16.45 -1.62 1.22
C LEU A 48 -15.56 -2.21 0.13
N TYR A 49 -14.49 -1.49 -0.19
CA TYR A 49 -13.49 -1.89 -1.17
C TYR A 49 -12.09 -1.95 -0.55
N VAL A 50 -11.31 -2.94 -0.99
CA VAL A 50 -9.85 -2.93 -0.91
C VAL A 50 -9.34 -1.95 -1.97
N CYS A 51 -8.61 -0.95 -1.50
CA CYS A 51 -8.09 0.14 -2.30
C CYS A 51 -6.57 0.13 -2.34
N VAL A 52 -6.00 0.61 -3.45
CA VAL A 52 -4.57 0.92 -3.56
C VAL A 52 -4.41 2.41 -3.85
N HIS A 53 -3.71 3.14 -3.00
CA HIS A 53 -3.55 4.58 -3.03
C HIS A 53 -4.88 5.35 -3.18
N GLY A 54 -5.92 4.88 -2.47
CA GLY A 54 -7.26 5.48 -2.50
C GLY A 54 -8.10 5.13 -3.74
N ILE A 55 -7.62 4.20 -4.58
CA ILE A 55 -8.33 3.73 -5.76
C ILE A 55 -8.99 2.37 -5.43
N PRO A 56 -10.33 2.25 -5.50
CA PRO A 56 -11.03 1.00 -5.20
C PRO A 56 -10.72 -0.06 -6.25
N LEU A 57 -10.33 -1.25 -5.79
CA LEU A 57 -10.01 -2.40 -6.65
C LEU A 57 -10.98 -3.56 -6.44
N PHE A 58 -11.17 -4.07 -5.23
CA PHE A 58 -11.98 -5.27 -5.01
C PHE A 58 -12.98 -5.03 -3.89
N GLY A 59 -14.25 -5.30 -4.14
CA GLY A 59 -15.28 -5.34 -3.12
C GLY A 59 -15.24 -6.66 -2.33
N GLU A 60 -15.99 -6.73 -1.23
CA GLU A 60 -16.09 -7.94 -0.41
C GLU A 60 -16.53 -9.17 -1.22
N CYS A 61 -17.47 -8.98 -2.15
CA CYS A 61 -17.99 -10.04 -3.03
C CYS A 61 -16.92 -10.59 -4.00
N ASP A 62 -15.96 -9.77 -4.43
CA ASP A 62 -14.92 -10.18 -5.39
C ASP A 62 -13.85 -11.07 -4.74
N LEU A 63 -13.81 -11.13 -3.41
CA LEU A 63 -12.82 -11.92 -2.66
C LEU A 63 -13.19 -13.41 -2.58
N SER A 64 -14.45 -13.77 -2.86
CA SER A 64 -14.91 -15.16 -2.88
C SER A 64 -14.88 -15.82 -4.27
N ASP A 65 -14.65 -15.05 -5.32
CA ASP A 65 -14.74 -15.51 -6.71
C ASP A 65 -13.42 -16.08 -7.25
N ASP A 66 -13.46 -16.68 -8.46
CA ASP A 66 -12.25 -17.11 -9.15
C ASP A 66 -11.31 -15.92 -9.41
N LEU A 67 -9.99 -16.15 -9.34
CA LEU A 67 -8.99 -15.10 -9.50
C LEU A 67 -9.15 -14.33 -10.83
N THR A 68 -9.61 -14.99 -11.90
CA THR A 68 -9.85 -14.31 -13.18
C THR A 68 -11.07 -13.39 -13.15
N GLU A 69 -12.12 -13.77 -12.41
CA GLU A 69 -13.32 -12.97 -12.21
C GLU A 69 -13.04 -11.77 -11.32
N ALA A 70 -12.31 -11.97 -10.21
CA ALA A 70 -11.86 -10.88 -9.34
C ALA A 70 -11.08 -9.82 -10.15
N VAL A 71 -10.10 -10.23 -10.96
CA VAL A 71 -9.32 -9.30 -11.81
C VAL A 71 -10.20 -8.55 -12.83
N ALA A 72 -11.21 -9.20 -13.38
CA ALA A 72 -12.16 -8.53 -14.28
C ALA A 72 -12.99 -7.49 -13.53
N SER A 73 -13.46 -7.81 -12.33
CA SER A 73 -14.20 -6.90 -11.45
C SER A 73 -13.36 -5.68 -11.08
N GLY A 74 -12.11 -5.87 -10.66
CA GLY A 74 -11.26 -4.73 -10.29
C GLY A 74 -10.88 -3.83 -11.46
N ARG A 75 -10.79 -4.36 -12.69
CA ARG A 75 -10.65 -3.51 -13.89
C ARG A 75 -11.90 -2.67 -14.16
N LYS A 76 -13.09 -3.20 -13.85
CA LYS A 76 -14.35 -2.47 -13.98
C LYS A 76 -14.44 -1.39 -12.91
N ALA A 77 -14.23 -1.73 -11.64
CA ALA A 77 -14.22 -0.78 -10.53
C ALA A 77 -13.26 0.40 -10.77
N TYR A 78 -12.06 0.13 -11.30
CA TYR A 78 -11.12 1.17 -11.67
C TYR A 78 -11.64 2.13 -12.75
N LYS A 79 -12.31 1.60 -13.78
CA LYS A 79 -12.89 2.42 -14.85
C LYS A 79 -14.02 3.29 -14.31
N ASP A 80 -14.91 2.70 -13.54
CA ASP A 80 -16.08 3.38 -12.97
C ASP A 80 -15.61 4.52 -12.03
N TRP A 81 -14.64 4.26 -11.16
CA TRP A 81 -14.01 5.29 -10.32
C TRP A 81 -13.39 6.44 -11.13
N LYS A 82 -12.71 6.12 -12.24
CA LYS A 82 -12.10 7.14 -13.09
C LYS A 82 -13.15 8.01 -13.80
N GLU A 83 -14.26 7.41 -14.22
CA GLU A 83 -15.39 8.15 -14.79
C GLU A 83 -16.04 9.05 -13.74
N GLU A 84 -16.24 8.58 -12.51
CA GLU A 84 -16.77 9.39 -11.42
C GLU A 84 -15.87 10.59 -11.11
N LYS A 85 -14.55 10.39 -11.05
CA LYS A 85 -13.58 11.50 -10.86
C LYS A 85 -13.56 12.50 -12.01
N LEU A 86 -13.79 12.05 -13.24
CA LEU A 86 -13.95 12.94 -14.40
C LEU A 86 -15.24 13.75 -14.32
N TRP A 87 -16.33 13.11 -13.88
CA TRP A 87 -17.61 13.78 -13.66
C TRP A 87 -17.55 14.81 -12.53
N GLU A 88 -16.96 14.49 -11.37
CA GLU A 88 -16.73 15.45 -10.28
C GLU A 88 -15.99 16.70 -10.80
N ARG A 89 -14.93 16.51 -11.58
CA ARG A 89 -14.11 17.60 -12.14
C ARG A 89 -14.88 18.46 -13.14
N THR A 90 -15.68 17.83 -13.99
CA THR A 90 -16.45 18.52 -15.05
C THR A 90 -17.68 19.22 -14.47
N GLY A 91 -18.40 18.57 -13.54
CA GLY A 91 -19.52 19.15 -12.81
C GLY A 91 -19.12 20.38 -12.00
N THR A 92 -17.99 20.31 -11.29
CA THR A 92 -17.44 21.46 -10.56
C THR A 92 -17.08 22.61 -11.52
N THR A 93 -16.49 22.31 -12.68
CA THR A 93 -16.14 23.32 -13.68
C THR A 93 -17.38 24.00 -14.28
N LEU A 94 -18.46 23.24 -14.51
CA LEU A 94 -19.72 23.78 -15.02
C LEU A 94 -20.47 24.64 -13.99
N ASP A 95 -20.42 24.28 -12.70
CA ASP A 95 -20.98 25.11 -11.62
C ASP A 95 -20.21 26.42 -11.44
N PHE A 96 -18.89 26.42 -11.65
CA PHE A 96 -18.08 27.65 -11.64
C PHE A 96 -18.34 28.58 -12.83
N ILE A 97 -18.72 28.06 -14.00
CA ILE A 97 -19.02 28.87 -15.20
C ILE A 97 -20.46 29.41 -15.18
N ARG A 98 -21.33 28.85 -14.33
CA ARG A 98 -22.74 29.26 -14.22
C ARG A 98 -23.00 30.36 -13.18
N CYS A 99 -21.95 30.94 -12.57
CA CYS A 99 -22.01 32.13 -11.71
C CYS A 99 -21.69 33.41 -12.48
#